data_AF-A0A9X8QYG8-F1
#
_entry.id   AF-A0A9X8QYG8-F1
#
_cell.length_a   1.000
_cell.length_b   1.000
_cell.length_c   1.000
_cell.angle_alpha   90.00
_cell.angle_beta   90.00
_cell.angle_gamma   90.00
#
_symmetry.space_group_name_H-M   'P 1'
#
loop_
_entity.id
_entity.type
_entity.pdbx_description
1 polymer ?
#
loop_
_entity_poly.entity_id
_entity_poly.type
_entity_poly.pdbx_seq_one_letter_code
_entity_poly.pdbx_strand_id
1 'polypeptide(L)'
;MELELCDRWGIPHSQFLGVGDGRWSQTDRAKALAFAAYQRVVCDQCGTRSAEWDEEQGGDRFAYVTTTVRCPGCELIAHEQDQVPEGSDGYGVRIGLVPRP
;
A
#
# COMPACT_ATOMS: atom_id res chain seq x y z
N MET A 1 1.50 -7.88 4.29
CA MET A 1 1.54 -8.91 5.37
C MET A 1 0.95 -10.24 4.88
N GLU A 2 1.19 -11.38 5.53
CA GLU A 2 0.68 -12.70 5.08
C GLU A 2 -0.85 -12.73 4.91
N LEU A 3 -1.59 -12.19 5.88
CA LEU A 3 -3.06 -12.14 5.85
C LEU A 3 -3.62 -11.27 4.71
N GLU A 4 -2.92 -10.20 4.34
CA GLU A 4 -3.27 -9.34 3.21
C GLU A 4 -3.16 -10.09 1.88
N LEU A 5 -2.13 -10.92 1.72
CA LEU A 5 -1.99 -11.79 0.55
C LEU A 5 -3.08 -12.86 0.52
N CYS A 6 -3.38 -13.46 1.69
CA CYS A 6 -4.45 -14.45 1.81
C CYS A 6 -5.82 -13.87 1.44
N ASP A 7 -6.14 -12.66 1.92
CA ASP A 7 -7.35 -11.92 1.59
C ASP A 7 -7.44 -11.64 0.09
N ARG A 8 -6.38 -11.05 -0.49
CA ARG A 8 -6.31 -10.75 -1.93
C ARG A 8 -6.47 -11.98 -2.83
N TRP A 9 -5.94 -13.14 -2.41
CA TRP A 9 -6.01 -14.38 -3.18
C TRP A 9 -7.22 -15.25 -2.84
N GLY A 10 -7.98 -14.90 -1.80
CA GLY A 10 -9.13 -15.68 -1.35
C GLY A 10 -8.76 -17.07 -0.81
N ILE A 11 -7.59 -17.22 -0.17
CA ILE A 11 -7.09 -18.52 0.33
C ILE A 11 -7.02 -18.57 1.87
N PRO A 12 -7.14 -19.77 2.48
CA PRO A 12 -6.87 -19.96 3.90
C PRO A 12 -5.42 -19.64 4.27
N HIS A 13 -5.20 -19.07 5.47
CA HIS A 13 -3.84 -18.80 5.96
C HIS A 13 -3.01 -20.09 6.12
N SER A 14 -3.63 -21.19 6.55
CA SER A 14 -3.00 -22.51 6.61
C SER A 14 -2.50 -23.00 5.25
N GLN A 15 -3.22 -22.71 4.16
CA GLN A 15 -2.79 -23.01 2.79
C GLN A 15 -1.61 -22.13 2.39
N PHE A 16 -1.65 -20.83 2.71
CA PHE A 16 -0.53 -19.91 2.46
C PHE A 16 0.76 -20.39 3.14
N LEU A 17 0.65 -20.93 4.35
CA LEU A 17 1.77 -21.51 5.10
C LEU A 17 2.20 -22.92 4.63
N GLY A 18 1.51 -23.52 3.66
CA GLY A 18 1.81 -24.86 3.15
C GLY A 18 1.45 -26.01 4.10
N VAL A 19 0.62 -25.77 5.12
CA VAL A 19 0.21 -26.78 6.12
C VAL A 19 -1.28 -27.18 6.02
N GLY A 20 -2.03 -26.58 5.09
CA GLY A 20 -3.46 -26.83 4.88
C GLY A 20 -3.77 -27.62 3.60
N ASP A 21 -4.94 -28.25 3.54
CA ASP A 21 -5.47 -29.00 2.38
C ASP A 21 -6.36 -28.12 1.46
N GLY A 22 -6.31 -26.80 1.65
CA GLY A 22 -7.16 -25.83 0.97
C GLY A 22 -8.54 -25.63 1.58
N ARG A 23 -8.90 -26.39 2.63
CA ARG A 23 -10.14 -26.13 3.39
C ARG A 23 -9.92 -25.06 4.44
N TRP A 24 -10.95 -24.22 4.62
CA TRP A 24 -10.96 -23.20 5.66
C TRP A 24 -11.17 -23.82 7.04
N SER A 25 -10.11 -23.86 7.85
CA SER A 25 -10.22 -24.23 9.26
C SER A 25 -10.93 -23.14 10.08
N GLN A 26 -11.29 -23.46 11.33
CA GLN A 26 -11.84 -22.47 12.27
C GLN A 26 -10.86 -21.31 12.50
N THR A 27 -9.57 -21.63 12.66
CA THR A 27 -8.51 -20.63 12.85
C THR A 27 -8.33 -19.75 11.62
N ASP A 28 -8.41 -20.29 10.41
CA ASP A 28 -8.31 -19.50 9.17
C ASP A 28 -9.45 -18.49 9.06
N ARG A 29 -10.69 -18.92 9.37
CA ARG A 29 -11.86 -18.04 9.37
C ARG A 29 -11.74 -16.95 10.43
N ALA A 30 -11.29 -17.31 11.64
CA ALA A 30 -11.10 -16.34 12.71
C ALA A 30 -10.07 -15.26 12.32
N LYS A 31 -8.95 -15.66 11.70
CA LYS A 31 -7.94 -14.74 11.18
C LYS A 31 -8.49 -13.84 10.07
N ALA A 32 -9.21 -14.40 9.09
CA ALA A 32 -9.81 -13.62 8.01
C ALA A 32 -10.83 -12.59 8.53
N LEU A 33 -11.70 -12.98 9.46
CA LEU A 33 -12.66 -12.05 10.07
C LEU A 33 -11.96 -10.96 10.88
N ALA A 34 -10.93 -11.31 11.66
CA ALA A 34 -10.15 -10.34 12.42
C ALA A 34 -9.42 -9.36 11.50
N PHE A 35 -8.85 -9.85 10.39
CA PHE A 35 -8.21 -9.01 9.39
C PHE A 35 -9.20 -8.08 8.69
N ALA A 36 -10.37 -8.57 8.30
CA ALA A 36 -11.43 -7.74 7.72
C ALA A 36 -11.92 -6.65 8.69
N ALA A 37 -12.04 -6.97 9.99
CA ALA A 37 -12.37 -5.98 11.02
C ALA A 37 -11.25 -4.94 11.19
N TYR A 38 -9.99 -5.37 11.16
CA TYR A 38 -8.83 -4.48 11.18
C TYR A 38 -8.81 -3.53 9.97
N GLN A 39 -9.04 -4.03 8.76
CA GLN A 39 -9.06 -3.18 7.55
C GLN A 39 -10.10 -2.06 7.64
N ARG A 40 -11.26 -2.30 8.24
CA ARG A 40 -12.32 -1.27 8.39
C ARG A 40 -11.93 -0.10 9.30
N VAL A 41 -10.97 -0.29 10.20
CA VAL A 41 -10.53 0.75 11.14
C VAL A 41 -9.23 1.43 10.70
N VAL A 42 -8.59 0.93 9.65
CA VAL A 42 -7.41 1.53 9.04
C VAL A 42 -7.86 2.57 8.02
N CYS A 43 -7.28 3.76 8.06
CA CYS A 43 -7.55 4.81 7.09
C CYS A 43 -6.94 4.47 5.72
N ASP A 44 -7.76 4.48 4.67
CA ASP A 44 -7.32 4.20 3.29
C ASP A 44 -6.31 5.22 2.74
N GLN A 45 -6.22 6.40 3.34
CA GLN A 45 -5.29 7.44 2.90
C GLN A 45 -3.92 7.34 3.60
N CYS A 46 -3.90 7.24 4.94
CA CYS A 46 -2.66 7.31 5.71
C CYS A 46 -2.22 5.98 6.33
N GLY A 47 -3.05 4.94 6.28
CA GLY A 47 -2.72 3.61 6.81
C GLY A 47 -2.72 3.48 8.34
N THR A 48 -3.06 4.54 9.08
CA THR A 48 -3.16 4.51 10.55
C THR A 48 -4.59 4.25 11.01
N ARG A 49 -4.76 3.75 12.24
CA ARG A 49 -6.07 3.60 12.90
C ARG A 49 -6.36 4.77 13.84
N SER A 50 -7.63 5.13 14.02
CA SER A 50 -8.03 6.21 14.93
C SER A 50 -7.51 6.01 16.36
N ALA A 51 -7.50 4.77 16.87
CA ALA A 51 -7.01 4.45 18.21
C ALA A 51 -5.51 4.74 18.41
N GLU A 52 -4.72 4.85 17.34
CA GLU A 52 -3.30 5.19 17.44
C GLU A 52 -3.08 6.67 17.80
N TRP A 53 -4.09 7.50 17.57
CA TRP A 53 -4.10 8.94 17.87
C TRP A 53 -4.83 9.29 19.17
N ASP A 54 -5.59 8.35 19.72
CA ASP A 54 -6.50 8.57 20.85
C ASP A 54 -5.80 8.24 22.18
N GLU A 55 -5.42 9.26 22.93
CA GLU A 55 -4.77 9.15 24.24
C GLU A 55 -5.63 8.42 25.27
N GLU A 56 -6.97 8.50 25.19
CA GLU A 56 -7.86 7.77 26.11
C GLU A 56 -7.83 6.26 25.85
N GLN A 57 -7.43 5.85 24.65
CA GLN A 57 -7.21 4.45 24.25
C GLN A 57 -5.73 4.04 24.29
N GLY A 58 -4.86 4.88 24.86
CA GLY A 58 -3.41 4.63 24.97
C GLY A 58 -2.60 4.96 23.72
N GLY A 59 -3.20 5.67 22.75
CA GLY A 59 -2.51 6.26 21.60
C GLY A 59 -1.77 7.56 21.95
N ASP A 60 -1.18 8.19 20.93
CA ASP A 60 -0.48 9.46 21.05
C ASP A 60 -0.85 10.37 19.86
N ARG A 61 -1.33 11.58 20.14
CA ARG A 61 -1.68 12.56 19.10
C ARG A 61 -0.49 12.97 18.22
N PHE A 62 0.73 12.71 18.69
CA PHE A 62 2.00 12.94 17.99
C PHE A 62 2.70 11.63 17.58
N ALA A 63 1.97 10.51 17.51
CA ALA A 63 2.51 9.19 17.16
C ALA A 63 3.25 9.17 15.81
N TYR A 64 2.92 10.08 14.89
CA TYR A 64 3.50 10.17 13.56
C TYR A 64 3.89 11.62 13.20
N VAL A 65 4.97 11.75 12.44
CA VAL A 65 5.40 13.02 11.82
C VAL A 65 5.28 12.93 10.31
N THR A 66 5.01 14.05 9.65
CA THR A 66 5.03 14.10 8.19
C THR A 66 6.47 14.10 7.67
N THR A 67 6.70 13.41 6.55
CA THR A 67 7.97 13.43 5.83
C THR A 67 7.72 13.61 4.35
N THR A 68 8.65 14.28 3.67
CA THR A 68 8.60 14.49 2.22
C THR A 68 9.63 13.61 1.56
N VAL A 69 9.19 12.71 0.68
CA VAL A 69 10.08 11.84 -0.10
C VAL A 69 10.17 12.36 -1.53
N ARG A 70 11.39 12.61 -2.00
CA ARG A 70 11.68 12.89 -3.41
C ARG A 70 12.03 11.58 -4.11
N CYS A 71 11.26 11.20 -5.12
CA CYS A 71 11.60 10.08 -6.00
C CYS A 71 12.51 10.56 -7.14
N PRO A 72 13.78 10.12 -7.22
CA PRO A 72 14.71 10.58 -8.26
C PRO A 72 14.22 10.27 -9.68
N GLY A 73 13.52 9.16 -9.88
CA GLY A 73 12.97 8.79 -11.19
C GLY A 73 11.83 9.72 -11.62
N CYS A 74 10.87 9.99 -10.72
CA CYS A 74 9.79 10.93 -11.01
C CYS A 74 10.30 12.34 -11.25
N GLU A 75 11.33 12.75 -10.50
CA GLU A 75 11.96 14.04 -10.72
C GLU A 75 12.65 14.12 -12.08
N LEU A 76 13.42 13.10 -12.47
CA LEU A 76 14.05 13.07 -13.79
C LEU A 76 13.01 13.14 -14.91
N ILE A 77 11.90 12.41 -14.77
CA ILE A 77 10.78 12.49 -15.71
C ILE A 77 10.23 13.91 -15.77
N ALA A 78 9.99 14.56 -14.63
CA ALA A 78 9.48 15.92 -14.59
C ALA A 78 10.44 16.92 -15.25
N HIS A 79 11.74 16.80 -14.97
CA HIS A 79 12.77 17.66 -15.53
C HIS A 79 12.85 17.57 -17.07
N GLU A 80 12.80 16.35 -17.60
CA GLU A 80 12.79 16.13 -19.06
C GLU A 80 11.45 16.54 -19.69
N GLN A 81 10.35 16.38 -18.97
CA GLN A 81 9.02 16.81 -19.43
C GLN A 81 8.95 18.34 -19.57
N ASP A 82 9.64 19.09 -18.71
CA ASP A 82 9.76 20.55 -18.81
C ASP A 82 10.53 21.01 -20.06
N GLN A 83 11.30 20.12 -20.70
CA GLN A 83 12.01 20.41 -21.96
C GLN A 83 11.16 20.12 -23.21
N VAL A 84 9.98 19.52 -23.08
CA VAL A 84 9.11 19.23 -24.22
C VAL A 84 8.51 20.54 -24.74
N PRO A 85 8.68 20.88 -26.04
CA PRO A 85 8.14 22.11 -26.60
C PRO A 85 6.61 22.20 -26.47
N GLU A 86 6.10 23.41 -26.27
CA GLU A 86 4.67 23.66 -26.34
C GLU A 86 4.14 23.60 -27.79
N GLY A 87 2.85 23.33 -27.95
CA GLY A 87 2.20 23.30 -29.27
C GLY A 87 2.41 21.99 -30.02
N SER A 88 2.28 22.04 -31.35
CA SER A 88 2.25 20.85 -32.21
C SER A 88 3.48 19.95 -32.08
N ASP A 89 4.63 20.56 -31.79
CA ASP A 89 5.91 19.87 -31.76
C ASP A 89 6.08 19.01 -30.50
N GLY A 90 5.31 19.30 -29.44
CA GLY A 90 5.24 18.47 -28.23
C GLY A 90 4.14 17.40 -28.26
N TYR A 91 3.24 17.42 -29.26
CA TYR A 91 2.13 16.48 -29.29
C TYR A 91 2.58 15.04 -29.47
N GLY A 92 2.12 14.16 -28.59
CA GLY A 92 2.43 12.73 -28.62
C GLY A 92 3.78 12.34 -28.02
N VAL A 93 4.59 13.30 -27.56
CA VAL A 93 5.84 13.03 -26.85
C VAL A 93 5.53 12.48 -25.45
N ARG A 94 6.27 11.45 -25.02
CA ARG A 94 6.16 10.86 -23.68
C ARG A 94 7.54 10.55 -23.13
N ILE A 95 7.82 11.03 -21.92
CA ILE A 95 9.07 10.73 -21.22
C ILE A 95 8.94 9.41 -20.46
N GLY A 96 9.97 8.56 -20.54
CA GLY A 96 10.02 7.28 -19.85
C GLY A 96 11.43 6.91 -19.41
N LEU A 97 11.55 6.08 -18.37
CA LEU A 97 12.82 5.61 -17.84
C LEU A 97 13.17 4.25 -18.43
N VAL A 98 14.43 4.06 -18.83
CA VAL A 98 15.00 2.77 -19.25
C VAL A 98 16.19 2.41 -18.35
N PRO A 99 16.38 1.13 -17.99
CA PRO A 99 17.56 0.70 -17.26
C PRO A 99 18.84 1.00 -18.05
N ARG A 100 19.93 1.35 -17.35
CA ARG A 100 21.24 1.40 -18.01
C ARG A 100 21.69 -0.03 -18.40
N PRO A 101 22.23 -0.22 -19.61
CA PRO A 101 22.81 -1.49 -20.03
C PRO A 101 24.08 -1.83 -19.24
#